data_AF-T1A3F4-F1
#
_entry.id   AF-T1A3F4-F1
#
_cell.length_a   1.000
_cell.length_b   1.000
_cell.length_c   1.000
_cell.angle_alpha   90.00
_cell.angle_beta   90.00
_cell.angle_gamma   90.00
#
_symmetry.space_group_name_H-M   'P 1'
#
loop_
_entity.id
_entity.type
_entity.pdbx_description
1 polymer ?
#
loop_
_entity_poly.entity_id
_entity_poly.type
_entity_poly.pdbx_seq_one_letter_code
_entity_poly.pdbx_strand_id
1 'polypeptide(L)'
;QEILSDPSYARQIVTLTYPHIGNTGCNADDDESAQVHAAGLIVRDVPRLPSNWRNRESLPDYLARHGVVAIAGLDTRKLTRILRDKGAQSGCILAGPGAAHADAAVRAVTAARGFPGLAGMDLARVV
;
A
#
# COMPACT_ATOMS: atom_id res chain seq x y z
N GLN A 1 -3.15 9.15 6.30
CA GLN A 1 -1.73 8.85 6.54
C GLN A 1 -1.63 7.86 7.69
N GLU A 2 -2.39 8.09 8.76
CA GLU A 2 -2.60 7.20 9.92
C GLU A 2 -2.69 5.71 9.55
N ILE A 3 -3.52 5.33 8.57
CA ILE A 3 -3.67 3.92 8.13
C ILE A 3 -2.34 3.30 7.68
N LEU A 4 -1.45 4.07 7.04
CA LEU A 4 -0.17 3.55 6.58
C LEU A 4 0.82 3.35 7.74
N SER A 5 0.81 4.29 8.70
CA SER A 5 1.69 4.26 9.87
C SER A 5 1.14 3.44 11.04
N ASP A 6 -0.09 2.94 10.98
CA ASP A 6 -0.64 2.04 12.00
C ASP A 6 0.08 0.67 11.99
N PRO A 7 0.71 0.26 13.11
CA PRO A 7 1.39 -1.02 13.27
C PRO A 7 0.54 -2.25 12.91
N SER A 8 -0.78 -2.15 13.03
CA SER A 8 -1.73 -3.23 12.74
C SER A 8 -1.70 -3.69 11.28
N TYR A 9 -1.24 -2.83 10.37
CA TYR A 9 -1.09 -3.14 8.94
C TYR A 9 0.27 -3.73 8.57
N ALA A 10 1.10 -4.09 9.56
CA ALA A 10 2.38 -4.76 9.33
C ALA A 10 2.22 -5.99 8.40
N ARG A 11 3.04 -6.03 7.34
CA ARG A 11 3.01 -7.07 6.29
C ARG A 11 1.73 -7.14 5.46
N GLN A 12 0.85 -6.14 5.54
CA GLN A 12 -0.39 -6.08 4.77
C GLN A 12 -0.27 -5.10 3.62
N ILE A 13 -0.87 -5.45 2.48
CA ILE A 13 -1.05 -4.54 1.36
C ILE A 13 -2.42 -3.86 1.52
N VAL A 14 -2.41 -2.55 1.74
CA VAL A 14 -3.63 -1.78 1.97
C VAL A 14 -4.25 -1.38 0.64
N THR A 15 -5.52 -1.74 0.42
CA THR A 15 -6.31 -1.25 -0.72
C THR A 15 -7.37 -0.28 -0.23
N LEU A 16 -7.29 0.98 -0.65
CA LEU A 16 -8.27 1.98 -0.27
C LEU A 16 -9.42 2.06 -1.28
N THR A 17 -10.65 2.09 -0.77
CA THR A 17 -11.87 2.07 -1.57
C THR A 17 -12.28 3.46 -2.07
N TYR A 18 -11.93 4.52 -1.33
CA TYR A 18 -12.15 5.89 -1.78
C TYR A 18 -11.22 6.20 -2.97
N PRO A 19 -11.73 6.82 -4.06
CA PRO A 19 -10.99 6.88 -5.31
C PRO A 19 -9.78 7.81 -5.30
N HIS A 20 -9.85 8.95 -4.61
CA HIS A 20 -8.77 9.94 -4.57
C HIS A 20 -8.02 9.89 -3.25
N ILE A 21 -6.82 9.34 -3.26
CA ILE A 21 -6.01 9.18 -2.04
C ILE A 21 -4.81 10.14 -2.10
N GLY A 22 -4.57 10.88 -1.02
CA GLY A 22 -3.50 11.88 -0.93
C GLY A 22 -3.93 13.31 -1.25
N ASN A 23 -5.24 13.58 -1.28
CA ASN A 23 -5.81 14.92 -1.48
C ASN A 23 -5.34 15.95 -0.44
N THR A 24 -5.06 15.53 0.79
CA THR A 24 -4.54 16.41 1.86
C THR A 24 -3.02 16.39 1.99
N GLY A 25 -2.33 15.58 1.19
CA GLY A 25 -0.91 15.28 1.36
C GLY A 25 -0.61 14.65 2.71
N CYS A 26 0.61 14.83 3.19
CA CYS A 26 1.13 14.23 4.42
C CYS A 26 1.79 15.27 5.34
N ASN A 27 1.81 14.98 6.65
CA ASN A 27 2.45 15.78 7.70
C ASN A 27 2.80 14.90 8.91
N ALA A 28 3.81 15.30 9.69
CA ALA A 28 4.31 14.47 10.80
C ALA A 28 3.30 14.26 11.95
N ASP A 29 2.29 15.14 12.10
CA ASP A 29 1.33 15.04 13.20
C ASP A 29 0.28 13.94 12.97
N ASP A 30 0.09 13.49 11.72
CA ASP A 30 -0.84 12.43 11.34
C ASP A 30 -0.13 11.05 11.21
N ASP A 31 1.08 10.91 11.74
CA ASP A 31 1.78 9.62 11.86
C ASP A 31 1.43 8.94 13.19
N GLU A 32 0.79 7.76 13.13
CA GLU A 32 0.42 6.96 14.32
C GLU A 32 1.62 6.19 14.90
N SER A 33 2.74 6.15 14.18
CA SER A 33 3.99 5.54 14.64
C SER A 33 5.20 6.15 13.92
N ALA A 34 6.40 5.73 14.33
CA ALA A 34 7.64 6.25 13.77
C ALA A 34 7.89 5.87 12.29
N GLN A 35 7.17 4.90 11.74
CA GLN A 35 7.39 4.39 10.39
C GLN A 35 6.10 3.94 9.71
N VAL A 36 6.16 3.75 8.39
CA VAL A 36 5.06 3.11 7.65
C VAL A 36 5.16 1.59 7.85
N HIS A 37 4.10 0.99 8.39
CA HIS A 37 4.03 -0.46 8.64
C HIS A 37 3.36 -1.23 7.51
N ALA A 38 2.48 -0.58 6.75
CA ALA A 38 1.87 -1.16 5.56
C ALA A 38 2.95 -1.61 4.57
N ALA A 39 2.88 -2.87 4.12
CA ALA A 39 3.82 -3.43 3.16
C ALA A 39 3.67 -2.86 1.74
N GLY A 40 2.51 -2.27 1.45
CA GLY A 40 2.27 -1.55 0.21
C GLY A 40 0.88 -0.92 0.17
N LEU A 41 0.68 -0.07 -0.82
CA LEU A 41 -0.56 0.68 -1.00
C LEU A 41 -1.13 0.52 -2.42
N ILE A 42 -2.43 0.24 -2.51
CA ILE A 42 -3.18 0.16 -3.75
C ILE A 42 -4.29 1.21 -3.73
N VAL A 43 -4.30 2.09 -4.72
CA VAL A 43 -5.29 3.16 -4.85
C VAL A 43 -5.81 3.26 -6.27
N ARG A 44 -6.96 3.93 -6.42
CA ARG A 44 -7.53 4.21 -7.74
C ARG A 44 -6.80 5.37 -8.40
N ASP A 45 -6.69 6.49 -7.70
CA ASP A 45 -6.12 7.74 -8.22
C ASP A 45 -5.39 8.49 -7.11
N VAL A 46 -4.27 9.13 -7.49
CA VAL A 46 -3.52 10.04 -6.62
C VAL A 46 -3.62 11.44 -7.22
N PRO A 47 -4.19 12.41 -6.49
CA PRO A 47 -4.28 13.78 -6.99
C PRO A 47 -2.91 14.34 -7.34
N ARG A 48 -2.84 15.08 -8.46
CA ARG A 48 -1.59 15.74 -8.91
C ARG A 48 -1.03 16.71 -7.87
N LEU A 49 -1.91 17.38 -7.13
CA LEU A 49 -1.55 18.35 -6.10
C LEU A 49 -2.35 18.07 -4.83
N PRO A 50 -1.69 17.83 -3.68
CA PRO A 50 -2.35 17.86 -2.38
C PRO A 50 -2.73 19.30 -2.01
N SER A 51 -3.94 19.50 -1.49
CA SER A 51 -4.47 20.81 -1.09
C SER A 51 -5.05 20.74 0.31
N ASN A 52 -4.22 21.08 1.29
CA ASN A 52 -4.60 21.24 2.69
C ASN A 52 -3.59 22.17 3.37
N TRP A 53 -4.05 23.00 4.31
CA TRP A 53 -3.19 23.94 5.04
C TRP A 53 -2.14 23.24 5.93
N ARG A 54 -2.41 21.99 6.34
CA ARG A 54 -1.49 21.14 7.11
C ARG A 54 -0.47 20.40 6.25
N ASN A 55 -0.67 20.37 4.93
CA ASN A 55 0.20 19.62 4.02
C ASN A 55 1.67 20.08 4.12
N ARG A 56 2.59 19.13 4.24
CA ARG A 56 4.05 19.37 4.23
C ARG A 56 4.76 18.59 3.12
N GLU A 57 4.20 17.49 2.66
CA GLU A 57 4.78 16.66 1.59
C GLU A 57 3.69 15.91 0.81
N SER A 58 3.97 15.57 -0.46
CA SER A 58 3.01 14.80 -1.25
C SER A 58 2.98 13.34 -0.80
N LEU A 59 1.86 12.65 -1.01
CA LEU A 59 1.75 11.21 -0.70
C LEU A 59 2.79 10.37 -1.47
N PRO A 60 3.04 10.58 -2.77
CA PRO A 60 4.11 9.88 -3.49
C PRO A 60 5.50 10.09 -2.86
N ASP A 61 5.83 11.32 -2.46
CA ASP A 61 7.13 11.62 -1.85
C ASP A 61 7.27 10.99 -0.47
N TYR A 62 6.20 11.03 0.33
CA TYR A 62 6.13 10.34 1.63
C TYR A 62 6.39 8.85 1.48
N LEU A 63 5.71 8.18 0.54
CA LEU A 63 5.88 6.75 0.29
C LEU A 63 7.30 6.42 -0.20
N ALA A 64 7.86 7.24 -1.10
CA ALA A 64 9.22 7.08 -1.59
C ALA A 64 10.27 7.24 -0.46
N ARG A 65 10.09 8.25 0.40
CA ARG A 65 10.95 8.51 1.57
C ARG A 65 10.95 7.34 2.56
N HIS A 66 9.80 6.68 2.74
CA HIS A 66 9.66 5.50 3.60
C HIS A 66 9.95 4.16 2.89
N GLY A 67 10.30 4.18 1.60
CA GLY A 67 10.63 2.96 0.85
C GLY A 67 9.43 2.03 0.60
N VAL A 68 8.21 2.58 0.59
CA VAL A 68 6.97 1.81 0.47
C VAL A 68 6.53 1.70 -0.99
N VAL A 69 6.32 0.47 -1.45
CA VAL A 69 5.85 0.22 -2.81
C VAL A 69 4.34 0.46 -2.91
N ALA A 70 3.92 1.29 -3.85
CA ALA A 70 2.52 1.59 -4.09
C ALA A 70 2.16 1.58 -5.58
N ILE A 71 0.88 1.39 -5.89
CA ILE A 71 0.36 1.39 -7.25
C ILE A 71 -0.98 2.14 -7.32
N ALA A 72 -1.11 2.99 -8.34
CA ALA A 72 -2.30 3.75 -8.67
C ALA A 72 -2.84 3.36 -10.06
N GLY A 73 -4.05 3.80 -10.40
CA GLY A 73 -4.68 3.55 -11.71
C GLY A 73 -5.40 2.21 -11.82
N LEU A 74 -5.48 1.43 -10.73
CA LEU A 74 -6.18 0.15 -10.70
C LEU A 74 -7.69 0.34 -10.49
N ASP A 75 -8.48 -0.63 -10.95
CA ASP A 75 -9.89 -0.73 -10.56
C ASP A 75 -9.97 -1.33 -9.14
N THR A 76 -9.86 -0.47 -8.13
CA THR A 76 -9.96 -0.88 -6.72
C THR A 76 -11.33 -1.48 -6.40
N ARG A 77 -12.41 -1.08 -7.09
CA ARG A 77 -13.74 -1.66 -6.90
C ARG A 77 -13.76 -3.12 -7.34
N LYS A 78 -13.16 -3.45 -8.48
CA LYS A 78 -13.00 -4.85 -8.93
C LYS A 78 -12.20 -5.65 -7.92
N LEU A 79 -11.08 -5.11 -7.43
CA LEU A 79 -10.24 -5.78 -6.44
C LEU A 79 -11.00 -6.03 -5.13
N THR A 80 -11.67 -5.02 -4.57
CA THR A 80 -12.47 -5.16 -3.34
C THR A 80 -13.58 -6.20 -3.50
N ARG A 81 -14.25 -6.28 -4.66
CA ARG A 81 -15.24 -7.33 -4.93
C ARG A 81 -14.62 -8.72 -4.91
N ILE A 82 -13.47 -8.90 -5.55
CA ILE A 82 -12.75 -10.18 -5.55
C ILE A 82 -12.39 -10.60 -4.12
N LEU A 83 -11.86 -9.68 -3.31
CA LEU A 83 -11.49 -9.95 -1.92
C LEU A 83 -12.70 -10.22 -1.03
N ARG A 84 -13.82 -9.55 -1.26
CA ARG A 84 -15.07 -9.80 -0.54
C ARG A 84 -15.64 -11.18 -0.87
N ASP A 85 -15.65 -11.55 -2.14
CA ASP A 85 -16.31 -12.77 -2.60
C ASP A 85 -15.42 -14.02 -2.41
N LYS A 86 -14.09 -13.87 -2.43
CA LYS A 86 -13.12 -14.98 -2.30
C LYS A 86 -12.32 -14.99 -0.98
N GLY A 87 -12.49 -13.99 -0.14
CA GLY A 87 -11.69 -13.79 1.07
C GLY A 87 -10.34 -13.11 0.81
N ALA A 88 -9.62 -12.87 1.90
CA ALA A 88 -8.30 -12.26 1.90
C ALA A 88 -7.29 -13.12 1.13
N GLN A 89 -6.45 -12.48 0.31
CA GLN A 89 -5.47 -13.14 -0.54
C GLN A 89 -4.11 -12.48 -0.37
N SER A 90 -3.05 -13.28 -0.38
CA SER A 90 -1.69 -12.81 -0.51
C SER A 90 -1.50 -12.11 -1.86
N GLY A 91 -0.72 -11.03 -1.88
CA GLY A 91 -0.46 -10.24 -3.09
C GLY A 91 1.00 -9.81 -3.16
N CYS A 92 1.40 -9.35 -4.34
CA CYS A 92 2.71 -8.75 -4.59
C CYS A 92 2.52 -7.55 -5.50
N ILE A 93 3.12 -6.42 -5.14
CA ILE A 93 3.23 -5.24 -6.01
C ILE A 93 4.65 -5.18 -6.52
N LEU A 94 4.81 -5.06 -7.84
CA LEU A 94 6.09 -4.87 -8.50
C LEU A 94 6.07 -3.51 -9.19
N ALA A 95 7.00 -2.64 -8.84
CA ALA A 95 7.15 -1.31 -9.40
C ALA A 95 8.60 -1.06 -9.85
N GLY A 96 8.78 -0.11 -10.77
CA GLY A 96 10.09 0.26 -11.31
C GLY A 96 10.51 -0.55 -12.55
N PRO A 97 11.79 -0.45 -12.97
CA PRO A 97 12.26 -1.03 -14.23
C PRO A 97 12.04 -2.55 -14.35
N GLY A 98 12.11 -3.26 -13.23
CA GLY A 98 11.86 -4.70 -13.18
C GLY A 98 10.41 -5.10 -13.50
N ALA A 99 9.45 -4.17 -13.41
CA ALA A 99 8.05 -4.41 -13.79
C ALA A 99 7.83 -4.38 -15.30
N ALA A 100 8.76 -3.82 -16.08
CA ALA A 100 8.70 -3.80 -17.55
C ALA A 100 9.27 -5.07 -18.19
N HIS A 101 9.84 -5.97 -17.40
CA HIS A 101 10.45 -7.20 -17.90
C HIS A 101 9.37 -8.24 -18.27
N ALA A 102 9.66 -9.08 -19.27
CA ALA A 102 8.69 -10.06 -19.77
C ALA A 102 8.26 -11.11 -18.71
N ASP A 103 9.12 -11.35 -17.72
CA ASP A 103 8.88 -12.30 -16.62
C ASP A 103 8.24 -11.66 -15.37
N ALA A 104 7.97 -10.35 -15.40
CA ALA A 104 7.49 -9.58 -14.25
C ALA A 104 6.23 -10.19 -13.62
N ALA A 105 5.27 -10.61 -14.45
CA ALA A 105 4.04 -11.24 -13.99
C ALA A 105 4.30 -12.58 -13.29
N VAL A 106 5.19 -13.41 -13.84
CA VAL A 106 5.57 -14.71 -13.26
C VAL A 106 6.24 -14.51 -11.91
N ARG A 107 7.16 -13.55 -11.81
CA ARG A 107 7.85 -13.20 -10.56
C ARG A 107 6.88 -12.70 -9.50
N ALA A 108 5.96 -11.80 -9.87
CA ALA A 108 4.96 -11.26 -8.93
C ALA A 108 4.01 -12.36 -8.41
N VAL A 109 3.52 -13.25 -9.29
CA VAL A 109 2.67 -14.38 -8.89
C VAL A 109 3.44 -15.38 -8.02
N THR A 110 4.70 -15.66 -8.35
CA THR A 110 5.55 -16.55 -7.55
C THR A 110 5.78 -15.98 -6.15
N ALA A 111 6.10 -14.69 -6.04
CA ALA A 111 6.27 -14.01 -4.76
C ALA A 111 4.96 -14.00 -3.95
N ALA A 112 3.82 -13.72 -4.58
CA ALA A 112 2.52 -13.71 -3.90
C ALA A 112 2.14 -15.10 -3.35
N ARG A 113 2.41 -16.17 -4.11
CA ARG A 113 2.16 -17.56 -3.69
C ARG A 113 3.16 -18.06 -2.65
N GLY A 114 4.38 -17.54 -2.65
CA GLY A 114 5.42 -17.87 -1.67
C GLY A 114 5.21 -17.24 -0.30
N PHE A 115 4.26 -16.31 -0.15
CA PHE A 115 3.97 -15.69 1.14
C PHE A 115 3.27 -16.69 2.08
N PRO A 116 3.80 -16.94 3.30
CA PRO A 116 3.25 -17.96 4.20
C PRO A 116 1.84 -17.65 4.75
N GLY A 117 1.37 -16.41 4.55
CA GLY A 117 0.13 -15.90 5.14
C GLY A 117 0.35 -15.26 6.50
N LEU A 118 -0.66 -14.53 6.98
CA LEU A 118 -0.62 -13.86 8.29
C LEU A 118 -1.07 -14.79 9.44
N ALA A 119 -1.80 -15.86 9.12
CA ALA A 119 -2.29 -16.82 10.10
C ALA A 119 -1.11 -17.54 10.77
N GLY A 120 -0.95 -17.35 12.09
CA GLY A 120 0.13 -17.94 12.87
C GLY A 120 1.43 -17.13 12.91
N MET A 121 1.48 -15.95 12.29
CA MET A 121 2.60 -15.01 12.48
C MET A 121 2.39 -14.17 13.74
N ASP A 122 3.35 -14.22 14.66
CA ASP A 122 3.42 -13.29 15.79
C ASP A 122 3.98 -11.95 15.31
N LEU A 123 3.08 -11.09 14.82
CA LEU A 123 3.44 -9.76 14.32
C LEU A 123 3.66 -8.75 15.46
N ALA A 124 3.13 -9.01 16.66
CA ALA A 124 3.25 -8.11 17.80
C ALA A 124 4.69 -7.98 18.32
N ARG A 125 5.55 -8.96 18.04
CA ARG A 125 6.99 -8.89 18.36
C ARG A 125 7.83 -8.11 17.35
N VAL A 126 7.27 -7.80 16.18
CA VAL A 126 8.01 -7.28 15.02
C VAL A 126 7.71 -5.80 14.78
N VAL A 127 6.73 -5.24 15.50
CA VAL A 127 6.34 -3.83 15.44
C VAL A 127 6.74 -3.08 16.70
#